data_AF-A0A349XYF7-F1
#
_entry.id   AF-A0A349XYF7-F1
#
_cell.length_a   1.000
_cell.length_b   1.000
_cell.length_c   1.000
_cell.angle_alpha   90.00
_cell.angle_beta   90.00
_cell.angle_gamma   90.00
#
_symmetry.space_group_name_H-M   'P 1'
#
loop_
_entity.id
_entity.type
_entity.pdbx_description
1 polymer ?
#
loop_
_entity_poly.entity_id
_entity_poly.type
_entity_poly.pdbx_seq_one_letter_code
_entity_poly.pdbx_strand_id
1 'polypeptide(L)' 'MAGHSQFKNIMHRKGKQDSVRSKMFSKLAREITVAAKTGMPDPNMNP' A
#
# COMPACT_ATOMS: atom_id res chain seq x y z
N MET A 1 -22.35 13.44 14.73
CA MET A 1 -22.93 12.10 14.91
C MET A 1 -23.14 11.48 13.53
N ALA A 2 -22.59 10.30 13.26
CA ALA A 2 -22.78 9.58 12.00
C ALA A 2 -24.24 9.10 11.89
N GLY A 3 -25.12 9.94 11.33
CA GLY A 3 -26.55 9.67 11.21
C GLY A 3 -26.88 8.80 9.99
N HIS A 4 -27.66 7.74 10.23
CA HIS A 4 -28.44 6.92 9.29
C HIS A 4 -27.79 5.93 8.32
N SER A 5 -26.48 5.94 8.06
CA SER A 5 -25.89 4.88 7.23
C SER A 5 -24.52 4.43 7.73
N GLN A 6 -24.52 3.41 8.60
CA GLN A 6 -23.31 2.72 9.05
C GLN A 6 -22.45 2.28 7.85
N PHE A 7 -23.10 1.72 6.81
CA PHE A 7 -22.42 1.24 5.61
C PHE A 7 -21.71 2.36 4.82
N LYS A 8 -22.36 3.51 4.60
CA LYS A 8 -21.72 4.63 3.88
C LYS A 8 -20.50 5.17 4.62
N ASN A 9 -20.57 5.26 5.95
CA ASN A 9 -19.43 5.68 6.76
C ASN A 9 -18.26 4.69 6.68
N ILE A 10 -18.56 3.37 6.70
CA ILE A 10 -17.54 2.32 6.51
C ILE A 10 -16.93 2.41 5.11
N MET A 11 -17.75 2.58 4.07
CA MET A 11 -17.30 2.70 2.68
C MET A 11 -16.33 3.86 2.50
N HIS A 12 -16.68 5.06 2.95
CA HIS A 12 -15.80 6.23 2.80
C HIS A 12 -14.49 6.09 3.57
N ARG A 13 -14.56 5.57 4.80
CA ARG A 13 -13.35 5.32 5.61
C ARG A 13 -12.44 4.29 4.96
N LYS A 14 -13.00 3.17 4.51
CA LYS A 14 -12.26 2.10 3.84
C LYS A 14 -11.66 2.59 2.52
N GLY A 15 -12.44 3.29 1.69
CA GLY A 15 -11.95 3.85 0.42
C GLY A 15 -10.78 4.83 0.60
N LYS A 16 -10.83 5.68 1.63
CA LYS A 16 -9.70 6.57 1.96
C LYS A 16 -8.46 5.77 2.36
N GLN A 17 -8.62 4.76 3.22
CA GLN A 17 -7.52 3.91 3.67
C GLN A 17 -6.90 3.12 2.51
N ASP A 18 -7.74 2.55 1.64
CA ASP A 18 -7.28 1.78 0.48
C ASP A 18 -6.55 2.67 -0.54
N SER A 19 -6.99 3.92 -0.73
CA SER A 19 -6.30 4.89 -1.60
C SER A 19 -4.91 5.28 -1.06
N VAL A 20 -4.77 5.45 0.25
CA VAL A 20 -3.46 5.73 0.87
C VAL A 20 -2.56 4.50 0.77
N ARG A 21 -3.11 3.32 1.08
CA ARG A 21 -2.42 2.04 1.02
C ARG A 21 -1.92 1.72 -0.39
N SER A 22 -2.74 1.91 -1.42
CA SER A 22 -2.35 1.61 -2.81
C SER A 22 -1.16 2.46 -3.26
N LYS A 23 -1.13 3.75 -2.92
CA LYS A 23 0.01 4.63 -3.20
C LYS A 23 1.30 4.15 -2.54
N MET A 24 1.24 3.67 -1.30
CA MET A 24 2.42 3.13 -0.61
C MET A 24 2.90 1.83 -1.26
N PHE A 25 1.99 0.90 -1.58
CA PHE A 25 2.35 -0.35 -2.25
C PHE A 25 3.01 -0.12 -3.61
N SER A 26 2.52 0.85 -4.40
CA SER A 26 3.15 1.18 -5.68
C SER A 26 4.59 1.69 -5.53
N LYS A 27 4.88 2.45 -4.46
CA LYS A 27 6.26 2.91 -4.17
C LYS A 27 7.16 1.74 -3.76
N LEU A 28 6.70 0.93 -2.80
CA LEU A 28 7.44 -0.24 -2.31
C LEU A 28 7.71 -1.24 -3.43
N ALA A 29 6.73 -1.53 -4.28
CA ALA A 29 6.91 -2.45 -5.41
C ALA A 29 7.99 -1.95 -6.39
N ARG A 30 8.04 -0.63 -6.64
CA ARG A 30 9.08 -0.03 -7.48
C ARG A 30 10.46 -0.17 -6.83
N GLU A 31 10.57 0.11 -5.54
CA GLU A 31 11.81 -0.01 -4.78
C GLU A 31 12.32 -1.45 -4.75
N ILE A 32 11.46 -2.43 -4.47
CA ILE A 32 11.80 -3.86 -4.53
C ILE A 32 12.32 -4.24 -5.91
N THR A 33 11.66 -3.77 -6.98
CA THR A 33 12.07 -4.07 -8.35
C THR A 33 13.44 -3.47 -8.69
N VAL A 34 13.72 -2.25 -8.21
CA VAL A 34 15.02 -1.61 -8.41
C VAL A 34 16.10 -2.33 -7.61
N ALA A 35 15.87 -2.59 -6.32
CA ALA A 35 16.81 -3.28 -5.45
C ALA A 35 17.17 -4.67 -6.00
N ALA A 36 16.19 -5.43 -6.50
CA ALA A 36 16.42 -6.73 -7.12
C ALA A 36 17.19 -6.66 -8.45
N LYS A 37 17.12 -5.53 -9.18
CA LYS A 37 17.88 -5.31 -10.42
C LYS A 37 19.31 -4.86 -10.16
N THR A 38 19.54 -4.05 -9.12
CA THR A 38 20.86 -3.47 -8.82
C THR A 38 21.68 -4.30 -7.85
N GLY A 39 21.02 -5.04 -6.95
CA GLY A 39 21.66 -5.90 -5.96
C GLY A 39 21.55 -7.38 -6.32
N MET A 40 21.77 -8.23 -5.33
CA MET A 40 21.70 -9.68 -5.51
C MET A 40 20.25 -10.17 -5.47
N PRO A 41 19.89 -11.22 -6.25
CA PRO A 41 18.53 -11.75 -6.29
C PRO A 41 18.10 -12.44 -4.99
N ASP A 42 19.05 -12.83 -4.12
CA ASP A 42 18.76 -13.32 -2.77
C ASP A 42 18.50 -12.12 -1.83
N PRO A 43 17.28 -11.97 -1.28
CA PRO A 43 16.95 -10.88 -0.36
C PRO A 43 17.82 -10.84 0.90
N ASN A 44 18.39 -11.97 1.33
CA ASN A 44 19.27 -12.00 2.52
C ASN A 44 20.67 -11.44 2.24
N MET A 45 21.04 -11.32 0.96
CA MET A 45 22.33 -10.83 0.49
C MET A 45 22.21 -9.46 -0.20
N ASN A 46 21.04 -8.82 -0.09
CA ASN A 46 20.71 -7.55 -0.72
C ASN A 46 20.09 -6.59 0.33
N PRO A 47 20.94 -5.87 1.08
CA PRO A 47 20.51 -4.98 2.18
C PRO A 47 19.81 -3.70 1.70
#